data_AF-A0A183B6I7-F1
#
_entry.id   AF-A0A183B6I7-F1
#
_cell.length_a   1.000
_cell.length_b   1.000
_cell.length_c   1.000
_cell.angle_alpha   90.00
_cell.angle_beta   90.00
_cell.angle_gamma   90.00
#
_symmetry.space_group_name_H-M   'P 1'
#
loop_
_entity.id
_entity.type
_entity.pdbx_description
1 polymer ?
#
loop_
_entity_poly.entity_id
_entity_poly.type
_entity_poly.pdbx_seq_one_letter_code
_entity_poly.pdbx_strand_id
1 'polypeptide(L)'
;MNCLAYRANRICSPETLTEELTYIKDILKRNGYPEAFVRRNMESKPTDAKVQLTRKKKVFANVSFKEDKELEILEYPLSKAIS
;
A
#
# COMPACT_ATOMS: atom_id res chain seq x y z
N MET A 1 -6.74 14.71 9.45
CA MET A 1 -8.13 14.84 8.95
C MET A 1 -8.34 13.76 7.91
N ASN A 2 -9.05 12.68 8.27
CA ASN A 2 -9.24 11.49 7.44
C ASN A 2 -10.61 11.54 6.74
N CYS A 3 -10.80 12.42 5.76
CA CYS A 3 -12.02 12.46 4.94
C CYS A 3 -11.85 11.68 3.62
N LEU A 4 -12.96 11.31 2.96
CA LEU A 4 -12.91 10.56 1.69
C LEU A 4 -12.12 11.30 0.61
N ALA A 5 -12.33 12.61 0.44
CA ALA A 5 -11.61 13.40 -0.57
C ALA A 5 -10.09 13.43 -0.34
N TYR A 6 -9.65 13.46 0.92
CA TYR A 6 -8.22 13.35 1.26
C TYR A 6 -7.65 11.98 0.88
N ARG A 7 -8.42 10.90 1.08
CA ARG A 7 -8.01 9.55 0.67
C ARG A 7 -7.97 9.40 -0.84
N ALA A 8 -8.95 9.93 -1.56
CA ALA A 8 -8.97 9.93 -3.03
C ALA A 8 -7.71 10.60 -3.60
N ASN A 9 -7.35 11.78 -3.09
CA ASN A 9 -6.12 12.49 -3.49
C ASN A 9 -4.82 11.72 -3.23
N ARG A 10 -4.81 10.76 -2.29
CA ARG A 10 -3.62 9.98 -1.94
C ARG A 10 -3.53 8.63 -2.66
N ILE A 11 -4.66 8.07 -3.07
CA ILE A 11 -4.75 6.67 -3.51
C ILE A 11 -5.08 6.59 -5.00
N CYS A 12 -5.96 7.46 -5.49
CA CYS A 12 -6.42 7.41 -6.88
C CYS A 12 -5.34 7.92 -7.84
N SER A 13 -5.28 7.31 -9.03
CA SER A 13 -4.42 7.78 -10.11
C SER A 13 -4.96 9.10 -10.68
N PRO A 14 -4.10 9.97 -11.25
CA PRO A 14 -4.50 11.27 -11.78
C PRO A 14 -5.63 11.20 -12.81
N GLU A 15 -5.69 10.13 -13.61
CA GLU A 15 -6.72 9.96 -14.64
C GLU A 15 -8.12 9.73 -14.03
N THR A 16 -8.18 9.09 -12.85
CA THR A 16 -9.44 8.72 -12.16
C THR A 16 -9.83 9.69 -11.06
N LEU A 17 -8.90 10.53 -10.59
CA LEU A 17 -9.09 11.35 -9.39
C LEU A 17 -10.27 12.33 -9.52
N THR A 18 -10.43 12.95 -10.68
CA THR A 18 -11.51 13.93 -10.92
C THR A 18 -12.88 13.28 -10.87
N GLU A 19 -13.01 12.08 -11.43
CA GLU A 19 -14.26 11.31 -11.43
C GLU A 19 -14.63 10.88 -10.01
N GLU A 20 -13.65 10.35 -9.26
CA GLU A 20 -13.82 9.94 -7.87
C GLU A 20 -14.21 11.10 -6.96
N LEU A 21 -13.58 12.27 -7.10
CA LEU A 21 -13.94 13.46 -6.32
C LEU A 21 -15.36 13.94 -6.66
N THR A 22 -15.75 13.90 -7.93
CA THR A 22 -17.12 14.23 -8.35
C THR A 22 -18.12 13.26 -7.71
N TYR A 23 -17.82 11.97 -7.77
CA TYR A 23 -18.67 10.94 -7.18
C TYR A 23 -18.84 11.10 -5.66
N ILE A 24 -17.76 11.37 -4.93
CA ILE A 24 -17.79 11.64 -3.49
C ILE A 24 -18.68 12.85 -3.19
N LYS A 25 -18.55 13.93 -3.96
CA LYS A 25 -19.38 15.15 -3.80
C LYS A 25 -20.86 14.85 -3.98
N ASP A 26 -21.20 14.10 -5.02
CA ASP A 26 -22.58 13.81 -5.38
C ASP A 26 -23.24 12.88 -4.35
N ILE A 27 -22.51 11.89 -3.83
CA ILE A 27 -22.97 11.07 -2.72
C ILE A 27 -23.27 11.91 -1.49
N LEU A 28 -22.36 12.81 -1.11
CA LEU A 28 -22.56 13.64 0.08
C LEU A 28 -23.77 14.56 -0.10
N LYS A 29 -23.98 15.13 -1.29
CA LYS A 29 -25.17 15.91 -1.58
C LYS A 29 -26.44 15.07 -1.52
N ARG A 30 -26.43 13.88 -2.13
CA ARG A 30 -27.58 12.96 -2.16
C ARG A 30 -27.97 12.47 -0.76
N ASN A 31 -26.99 12.30 0.11
CA ASN A 31 -27.21 11.92 1.51
C ASN A 31 -27.64 13.11 2.40
N GLY A 32 -27.86 14.30 1.82
CA GLY A 32 -28.36 15.46 2.56
C GLY A 32 -27.32 16.13 3.46
N TYR A 33 -26.02 15.88 3.24
CA TYR A 33 -25.01 16.57 4.04
C TYR A 33 -25.02 18.08 3.76
N PRO A 34 -24.84 18.93 4.79
CA PRO A 34 -24.80 20.38 4.61
C PRO A 34 -23.74 20.81 3.61
N GLU A 35 -24.05 21.81 2.78
CA GLU A 35 -23.14 22.26 1.73
C GLU A 35 -21.82 22.80 2.30
N ALA A 36 -21.85 23.45 3.46
CA ALA A 36 -20.65 23.88 4.18
C ALA A 36 -19.75 22.69 4.58
N PHE A 37 -20.35 21.55 4.96
CA PHE A 37 -19.62 20.32 5.26
C PHE A 37 -18.97 19.75 4.00
N VAL A 38 -19.73 19.67 2.90
CA VAL A 38 -19.22 19.17 1.62
C VAL A 38 -18.05 20.04 1.16
N ARG A 39 -18.22 21.37 1.11
CA ARG A 39 -17.16 22.29 0.69
C ARG A 39 -15.89 22.13 1.52
N ARG A 40 -16.00 22.13 2.84
CA ARG A 40 -14.86 21.98 3.76
C ARG A 40 -14.12 20.65 3.58
N ASN A 41 -14.83 19.57 3.27
CA ASN A 41 -14.22 18.26 3.08
C ASN A 41 -13.64 18.06 1.67
N MET A 42 -14.14 18.80 0.67
CA MET A 42 -13.65 18.76 -0.71
C MET A 42 -12.48 19.73 -0.95
N GLU A 43 -12.27 20.72 -0.08
CA GLU A 43 -11.08 21.58 -0.10
C GLU A 43 -9.82 20.71 0.06
N SER A 44 -9.02 20.61 -1.02
CA SER A 44 -7.76 19.91 -0.97
C SER A 44 -6.83 20.66 -0.01
N LYS A 45 -6.55 20.09 1.15
CA LYS A 45 -5.39 20.54 1.90
C LYS A 45 -4.15 20.14 1.11
N PRO A 46 -3.14 21.03 0.97
CA PRO A 46 -1.88 20.64 0.38
C PRO A 46 -1.39 19.39 1.11
N THR A 47 -1.17 18.33 0.34
CA THR A 47 -0.68 17.07 0.88
C THR A 47 0.69 17.37 1.45
N ASP A 48 0.81 17.42 2.77
CA ASP A 48 2.11 17.52 3.43
C ASP A 48 3.05 16.52 2.77
N ALA A 49 4.21 17.05 2.37
CA ALA A 49 5.18 16.38 1.52
C ALA A 49 5.35 14.92 1.93
N LYS A 50 5.32 14.02 0.93
CA LYS A 50 5.62 12.58 1.00
C LYS A 50 6.22 12.21 2.36
N VAL A 51 5.42 11.57 3.22
CA VAL A 51 5.96 10.82 4.36
C VAL A 51 7.13 10.02 3.81
N GLN A 52 8.34 10.30 4.31
CA GLN A 52 9.53 9.54 3.91
C GLN A 52 9.26 8.08 4.25
N LEU A 53 8.86 7.30 3.23
CA LEU A 53 8.89 5.86 3.33
C LEU A 53 10.36 5.51 3.51
N THR A 54 10.72 5.13 4.73
CA THR A 54 12.03 4.59 5.06
C THR A 54 12.32 3.47 4.06
N ARG A 55 13.55 3.38 3.56
CA ARG A 55 13.92 2.37 2.55
C ARG A 55 13.45 0.99 3.03
N LYS A 56 12.56 0.35 2.27
CA LYS A 56 12.12 -1.03 2.55
C LYS A 56 13.37 -1.91 2.64
N LYS A 57 13.68 -2.43 3.82
CA LYS A 57 14.78 -3.37 4.01
C LYS A 57 14.37 -4.66 3.29
N LYS A 58 15.22 -5.17 2.38
CA LYS A 58 15.01 -6.51 1.81
C LYS A 58 15.14 -7.51 2.96
N VAL A 59 14.02 -8.05 3.41
CA VAL A 59 14.01 -9.18 4.35
C VAL A 59 14.07 -10.42 3.48
N PHE A 60 15.26 -11.00 3.36
CA PHE A 60 15.39 -12.36 2.86
C PHE A 60 15.07 -13.28 4.02
N ALA A 61 13.86 -13.84 4.05
CA ALA A 61 13.60 -14.99 4.90
C ALA A 61 14.32 -16.17 4.23
N ASN A 62 15.38 -16.68 4.86
CA ASN A 62 15.98 -17.93 4.44
C ASN A 62 15.01 -19.04 4.88
N VAL A 63 14.11 -19.42 3.99
CA VAL A 63 13.13 -20.48 4.25
C VAL A 63 13.74 -21.75 3.69
N SER A 64 14.25 -22.61 4.56
CA SER A 64 14.72 -23.93 4.16
C SER A 64 13.53 -24.69 3.57
N PHE A 65 13.60 -25.02 2.29
CA PHE A 65 12.59 -25.82 1.63
C PHE A 65 12.73 -27.27 2.10
N LYS A 66 11.62 -28.00 2.21
CA LYS A 66 11.65 -29.34 2.83
C LYS A 66 12.56 -30.31 2.09
N GLU A 67 12.70 -30.14 0.77
CA GLU A 67 13.56 -30.95 -0.10
C GLU A 67 15.05 -30.56 0.00
N ASP A 68 15.38 -29.35 0.48
CA ASP A 68 16.78 -28.95 0.72
C ASP A 68 17.44 -29.82 1.80
N LYS A 69 16.65 -30.33 2.75
CA LYS A 69 17.12 -31.26 3.79
C LYS A 69 17.55 -32.60 3.21
N GLU A 70 16.92 -33.06 2.12
CA GLU A 70 17.25 -34.35 1.51
C GLU A 70 18.59 -34.27 0.77
N LEU A 71 18.86 -33.13 0.14
CA LEU A 71 20.15 -32.85 -0.50
C LEU A 71 21.28 -32.72 0.53
N GLU A 72 21.03 -32.04 1.66
CA GLU A 72 22.00 -31.91 2.76
C GLU A 72 22.40 -33.27 3.38
N ILE A 73 21.45 -34.22 3.45
CA ILE A 73 21.71 -35.60 3.90
C ILE A 73 22.61 -36.37 2.92
N LEU A 74 22.57 -36.05 1.63
CA LEU A 74 23.39 -36.70 0.59
C LEU A 74 24.78 -36.08 0.42
N GLU A 75 24.96 -34.80 0.73
CA GLU A 75 26.25 -34.10 0.58
C GLU A 75 27.28 -34.46 1.67
N TYR A 76 26.83 -34.71 2.89
CA TYR A 76 27.71 -35.05 4.00
C TYR A 76 28.48 -36.39 3.81
N PRO A 77 27.83 -37.49 3.34
CA PRO A 77 28.54 -38.72 3.00
C PRO A 77 29.52 -38.58 1.83
N LEU A 78 29.16 -37.81 0.80
CA LEU A 78 29.96 -37.63 -0.42
C LEU A 78 31.24 -36.83 -0.14
N SER A 79 31.13 -35.73 0.63
CA SER A 79 32.29 -34.94 1.03
C SER A 79 33.26 -35.72 1.92
N LYS A 80 32.75 -36.59 2.79
CA LYS A 80 33.57 -37.48 3.64
C LYS A 80 34.29 -38.58 2.85
N ALA A 81 33.75 -39.01 1.71
CA ALA A 81 34.36 -40.06 0.88
C ALA A 81 35.50 -39.53 -0.03
N ILE A 82 35.57 -38.22 -0.24
CA ILE A 82 36.59 -37.56 -1.09
C ILE A 82 37.79 -37.05 -0.24
N SER A 83 37.67 -37.08 1.10
CA SER A 83 38.77 -36.81 2.04
C SER A 83 39.49 -38.08 2.47
#